data_AF-A0AAD6YC89-F1
#
_entry.id   AF-A0AAD6YC89-F1
#
_cell.length_a   1.000
_cell.length_b   1.000
_cell.length_c   1.000
_cell.angle_alpha   90.00
_cell.angle_beta   90.00
_cell.angle_gamma   90.00
#
_symmetry.space_group_name_H-M   'P 1'
#
loop_
_entity.id
_entity.type
_entity.pdbx_description
1 polymer ?
#
loop_
_entity_poly.entity_id
_entity_poly.type
_entity_poly.pdbx_seq_one_letter_code
_entity_poly.pdbx_strand_id
1 'polypeptide(L)'
;ESGSDEEPVAVNEHLLDVKRDGGAYLMEKRNIFTALQRNVNKENNVAEQHLIDMLCMSGCNRDDVWGFHALERRARASPPSRSCISSIALVLLKTGINHTAGNTKPVDVDYTQMATAQKLLLFWRKPARKCWWDGIEVDLPAQDGRSSRQFKLWARRVWTLELSLV
;
A
#
# COMPACT_ATOMS: atom_id res chain seq x y z
N GLU A 1 40.99 -1.69 38.35
CA GLU A 1 40.14 -0.82 37.54
C GLU A 1 38.95 -1.63 37.07
N SER A 2 37.76 -1.33 37.60
CA SER A 2 36.50 -1.99 37.28
C SER A 2 35.99 -1.48 35.94
N GLY A 3 36.22 -2.25 34.87
CA GLY A 3 35.59 -2.02 33.58
C GLY A 3 34.11 -2.37 33.67
N SER A 4 33.26 -1.35 33.58
CA SER A 4 31.80 -1.46 33.48
C SER A 4 31.41 -1.99 32.10
N ASP A 5 31.19 -3.30 31.99
CA ASP A 5 30.53 -3.95 30.84
C ASP A 5 29.00 -3.84 30.97
N GLU A 6 28.48 -2.63 31.16
CA GLU A 6 27.06 -2.32 30.94
C GLU A 6 27.00 -1.46 29.68
N GLU A 7 26.42 -1.97 28.57
CA GLU A 7 25.89 -1.25 27.39
C GLU A 7 25.96 -2.08 26.06
N PRO A 8 25.31 -3.26 25.96
CA PRO A 8 24.85 -3.72 24.64
C PRO A 8 23.33 -3.93 24.52
N VAL A 9 22.59 -3.88 25.64
CA VAL A 9 21.14 -4.18 25.66
C VAL A 9 20.29 -2.94 25.37
N ALA A 10 20.66 -1.77 25.88
CA ALA A 10 19.88 -0.53 25.78
C ALA A 10 19.82 0.04 24.35
N VAL A 11 20.91 -0.01 23.59
CA VAL A 11 20.99 0.46 22.20
C VAL A 11 20.01 -0.29 21.28
N ASN A 12 19.79 -1.58 21.53
CA ASN A 12 18.86 -2.38 20.73
C ASN A 12 17.40 -1.98 21.01
N GLU A 13 17.06 -1.62 22.24
CA GLU A 13 15.70 -1.21 22.61
C GLU A 13 15.27 0.10 21.94
N HIS A 14 16.16 1.10 21.87
CA HIS A 14 15.89 2.34 21.16
C HIS A 14 15.62 2.11 19.65
N LEU A 15 16.43 1.27 19.00
CA LEU A 15 16.22 0.92 17.58
C LEU A 15 14.94 0.12 17.35
N LEU A 16 14.57 -0.73 18.30
CA LEU A 16 13.31 -1.48 18.27
C LEU A 16 12.10 -0.55 18.40
N ASP A 17 12.20 0.49 19.22
CA ASP A 17 11.15 1.50 19.33
C ASP A 17 11.02 2.33 18.06
N VAL A 18 12.12 2.82 17.47
CA VAL A 18 12.08 3.52 16.17
C VAL A 18 11.43 2.65 15.10
N LYS A 19 11.66 1.34 15.12
CA LYS A 19 11.02 0.41 14.19
C LYS A 19 9.53 0.23 14.45
N ARG A 20 9.11 0.17 15.72
CA ARG A 20 7.68 0.12 16.09
C ARG A 20 6.99 1.40 15.65
N ASP A 21 7.60 2.54 15.92
CA ASP A 21 7.11 3.87 15.54
C ASP A 21 7.00 4.00 14.01
N GLY A 22 8.02 3.55 13.26
CA GLY A 22 7.98 3.51 11.80
C GLY A 22 6.90 2.57 11.24
N GLY A 23 6.68 1.43 11.90
CA GLY A 23 5.60 0.51 11.56
C GLY A 23 4.21 1.13 11.81
N ALA A 24 4.02 1.77 12.97
CA ALA A 24 2.79 2.49 13.31
C ALA A 24 2.53 3.66 12.34
N TYR A 25 3.56 4.43 12.00
CA TYR A 25 3.47 5.50 11.01
C TYR A 25 3.02 5.01 9.63
N LEU A 26 3.54 3.87 9.17
CA LEU A 26 3.10 3.26 7.90
C LEU A 26 1.68 2.71 7.96
N MET A 27 1.21 2.27 9.14
CA MET A 27 -0.15 1.77 9.34
C MET A 27 -1.23 2.85 9.16
N GLU A 28 -0.87 4.12 9.32
CA GLU A 28 -1.77 5.24 9.05
C GLU A 28 -1.93 5.52 7.54
N LYS A 29 -1.04 5.00 6.70
CA LYS A 29 -1.07 5.21 5.24
C LYS A 29 -2.00 4.19 4.58
N ARG A 30 -3.31 4.43 4.72
CA ARG A 30 -4.36 3.48 4.31
C ARG A 30 -4.77 3.56 2.84
N ASN A 31 -4.42 4.62 2.12
CA ASN A 31 -4.83 4.78 0.72
C ASN A 31 -4.07 3.82 -0.19
N ILE A 32 -4.77 3.27 -1.18
CA ILE A 32 -4.25 2.25 -2.11
C ILE A 32 -3.12 2.83 -2.97
N PHE A 33 -3.29 4.06 -3.46
CA PHE A 33 -2.40 4.64 -4.47
C PHE A 33 -1.27 5.52 -3.92
N THR A 34 -1.25 5.87 -2.63
CA THR A 34 -0.26 6.81 -2.06
C THR A 34 1.18 6.45 -2.39
N ALA A 35 1.55 5.16 -2.29
CA ALA A 35 2.91 4.72 -2.56
C ALA A 35 3.28 4.82 -4.06
N LEU A 36 2.35 4.48 -4.96
CA LEU A 36 2.56 4.57 -6.41
C LEU A 36 2.60 6.04 -6.85
N GLN A 37 1.71 6.87 -6.32
CA GLN A 37 1.66 8.28 -6.65
C GLN A 37 2.91 9.05 -6.20
N ARG A 38 3.52 8.64 -5.08
CA ARG A 38 4.84 9.15 -4.69
C ARG A 38 5.92 8.81 -5.72
N ASN A 39 5.95 7.59 -6.25
CA ASN A 39 6.90 7.22 -7.30
C ASN A 39 6.66 8.00 -8.59
N VAL A 40 5.40 8.19 -8.99
CA VAL A 40 5.03 9.06 -10.13
C VAL A 40 5.65 10.44 -9.97
N ASN A 41 5.45 11.06 -8.80
CA ASN A 41 5.93 12.42 -8.55
C ASN A 41 7.46 12.50 -8.44
N LYS A 42 8.12 11.46 -7.92
CA LYS A 42 9.57 11.44 -7.70
C LYS A 42 10.35 11.15 -8.99
N GLU A 43 9.86 10.24 -9.82
CA GLU A 43 10.60 9.70 -10.97
C GLU A 43 9.94 10.02 -12.32
N ASN A 44 8.87 10.82 -12.33
CA ASN A 44 8.03 11.08 -13.50
C ASN A 44 7.57 9.78 -14.19
N ASN A 45 7.16 8.79 -13.39
CA ASN A 45 6.85 7.47 -13.88
C ASN A 45 5.46 7.43 -14.55
N VAL A 46 5.42 7.73 -15.84
CA VAL A 46 4.21 7.78 -16.66
C VAL A 46 3.47 6.43 -16.68
N ALA A 47 4.19 5.31 -16.58
CA ALA A 47 3.57 3.98 -16.55
C ALA A 47 2.76 3.75 -15.27
N GLU A 48 3.25 4.23 -14.12
CA GLU A 48 2.50 4.17 -12.85
C GLU A 48 1.27 5.08 -12.88
N GLN A 49 1.39 6.26 -13.49
CA GLN A 49 0.25 7.16 -13.67
C GLN A 49 -0.84 6.49 -14.50
N HIS A 50 -0.49 5.90 -15.65
CA HIS A 50 -1.43 5.16 -16.48
C HIS A 50 -2.04 3.93 -15.78
N LEU A 51 -1.28 3.24 -14.94
CA LEU A 51 -1.81 2.14 -14.12
C LEU A 51 -2.89 2.65 -13.15
N ILE A 52 -2.63 3.74 -12.44
CA ILE A 52 -3.62 4.34 -11.52
C ILE A 52 -4.87 4.75 -12.29
N ASP A 53 -4.72 5.41 -13.44
CA ASP A 53 -5.85 5.86 -14.26
C ASP A 53 -6.67 4.67 -14.80
N MET A 54 -6.01 3.61 -15.29
CA MET A 54 -6.67 2.38 -15.72
C MET A 54 -7.50 1.75 -14.60
N LEU A 55 -6.95 1.67 -13.38
CA LEU A 55 -7.64 1.12 -12.23
C LEU A 55 -8.82 1.99 -11.80
N CYS A 56 -8.68 3.33 -11.86
CA CYS A 56 -9.77 4.25 -11.53
C CYS A 56 -10.92 4.14 -12.55
N MET A 57 -10.60 4.10 -13.84
CA MET A 57 -11.59 3.85 -14.90
C MET A 57 -12.31 2.52 -14.73
N SER A 58 -11.64 1.53 -14.14
CA SER A 58 -12.15 0.17 -14.00
C SER A 58 -12.90 -0.08 -12.68
N GLY A 59 -13.01 0.91 -11.79
CA GLY A 59 -13.85 0.81 -10.59
C GLY A 59 -13.25 1.37 -9.30
N CYS A 60 -11.93 1.58 -9.24
CA CYS A 60 -11.30 2.21 -8.08
C CYS A 60 -11.54 3.73 -8.06
N ASN A 61 -11.32 4.36 -6.91
CA ASN A 61 -11.15 5.81 -6.81
C ASN A 61 -9.76 6.14 -6.29
N ARG A 62 -9.26 7.34 -6.61
CA ARG A 62 -7.92 7.79 -6.18
C ARG A 62 -7.76 7.82 -4.66
N ASP A 63 -8.87 8.00 -3.94
CA ASP A 63 -8.93 8.10 -2.49
C ASP A 63 -9.31 6.77 -1.81
N ASP A 64 -9.44 5.69 -2.58
CA ASP A 64 -9.79 4.38 -2.02
C ASP A 64 -8.73 3.92 -1.02
N VAL A 65 -9.23 3.26 0.03
CA VAL A 65 -8.43 2.71 1.12
C VAL A 65 -8.39 1.19 1.07
N TRP A 66 -7.34 0.61 1.65
CA TRP A 66 -7.24 -0.83 1.82
C TRP A 66 -8.36 -1.35 2.74
N GLY A 67 -9.16 -2.31 2.25
CA GLY A 67 -10.24 -2.93 3.02
C GLY A 67 -9.74 -3.77 4.20
N PHE A 68 -8.59 -4.41 4.03
CA PHE A 68 -7.80 -5.02 5.10
C PHE A 68 -6.42 -4.36 5.10
N HIS A 69 -5.94 -3.97 6.27
CA HIS A 69 -4.64 -3.34 6.46
C HIS A 69 -4.17 -3.64 7.88
N ALA A 70 -3.15 -4.47 8.03
CA ALA A 70 -2.71 -4.95 9.32
C ALA A 70 -1.19 -5.11 9.41
N LEU A 71 -0.65 -4.67 10.55
CA LEU A 71 0.72 -4.98 10.95
C LEU A 71 0.76 -6.44 11.40
N GLU A 72 1.59 -7.23 10.74
CA GLU A 72 1.80 -8.64 11.10
C GLU A 72 2.50 -8.71 12.46
N ARG A 73 1.74 -9.04 13.50
CA ARG A 73 2.30 -9.33 14.83
C ARG A 73 2.68 -10.81 14.89
N ARG A 74 3.95 -11.10 15.22
CA ARG A 74 4.35 -12.44 15.64
C ARG A 74 3.77 -12.72 17.03
N ALA A 75 3.14 -13.88 17.20
CA ALA A 75 2.56 -14.35 18.46
C ALA A 75 3.58 -14.63 19.59
N ARG A 76 4.88 -14.39 19.37
CA ARG A 76 5.94 -14.74 20.32
C ARG A 76 6.44 -13.47 21.01
N ALA A 77 6.66 -13.56 22.33
CA ALA A 77 7.08 -12.48 23.22
C ALA A 77 8.44 -11.81 22.89
N SER A 78 9.04 -12.12 21.74
CA SER A 78 10.28 -11.51 21.26
C SER A 78 9.96 -10.36 20.29
N PRO A 79 10.71 -9.24 20.35
CA PRO A 79 10.53 -8.12 19.43
C PRO A 79 10.59 -8.58 17.96
N PRO A 80 9.68 -8.12 17.09
CA PRO A 80 9.65 -8.58 15.72
C PRO A 80 10.93 -8.15 14.99
N SER A 81 11.70 -9.13 14.51
CA SER A 81 12.88 -8.88 13.68
C SER A 81 12.53 -8.23 12.33
N ARG A 82 11.24 -8.16 11.95
CA ARG A 82 10.73 -7.44 10.77
C ARG A 82 9.35 -6.83 11.05
N SER A 83 9.13 -5.58 10.64
CA SER A 83 7.81 -4.94 10.57
C SER A 83 7.23 -5.22 9.18
N CYS A 84 6.16 -6.01 9.11
CA CYS A 84 5.49 -6.37 7.86
C CYS A 84 4.05 -5.87 7.93
N ILE A 85 3.58 -5.23 6.86
CA ILE A 85 2.20 -4.76 6.74
C ILE A 85 1.57 -5.50 5.56
N SER A 86 0.46 -6.18 5.82
CA SER A 86 -0.33 -6.84 4.80
C SER A 86 -1.57 -6.00 4.51
N SER A 87 -1.85 -5.78 3.22
CA SER A 87 -3.00 -4.99 2.77
C SER A 87 -3.71 -5.68 1.62
N ILE A 88 -5.05 -5.68 1.63
CA ILE A 88 -5.87 -6.15 0.51
C ILE A 88 -7.10 -5.27 0.34
N ALA A 89 -7.49 -5.03 -0.91
CA ALA A 89 -8.73 -4.35 -1.29
C ALA A 89 -9.38 -5.17 -2.41
N LEU A 90 -10.72 -5.19 -2.41
CA LEU A 90 -11.52 -5.81 -3.45
C LEU A 90 -12.37 -4.72 -4.10
N VAL A 91 -12.38 -4.71 -5.43
CA VAL A 91 -13.14 -3.73 -6.21
C VAL A 91 -13.89 -4.49 -7.29
N LEU A 92 -15.17 -4.17 -7.45
CA LEU A 92 -15.98 -4.71 -8.54
C LEU A 92 -15.55 -4.05 -9.85
N LEU A 93 -15.15 -4.87 -10.82
CA LEU A 93 -14.73 -4.40 -12.13
C LEU A 93 -15.91 -3.77 -12.88
N LYS A 94 -15.80 -2.48 -13.21
CA LYS A 94 -16.70 -1.80 -14.13
C LYS A 94 -16.30 -2.12 -15.57
N THR A 95 -17.15 -2.81 -16.30
CA THR A 95 -16.86 -3.30 -17.66
C THR A 95 -17.26 -2.31 -18.76
N GLY A 96 -17.88 -1.18 -18.43
CA GLY A 96 -18.45 -0.27 -19.42
C GLY A 96 -19.78 -0.71 -20.01
N ILE A 97 -20.37 -1.81 -19.52
CA ILE A 97 -21.64 -2.33 -20.01
C ILE A 97 -22.73 -2.03 -18.99
N ASN A 98 -23.59 -1.07 -19.30
CA ASN A 98 -24.67 -0.63 -18.42
C ASN A 98 -25.99 -1.25 -18.85
N HIS A 99 -26.48 -2.21 -18.07
CA HIS A 99 -27.82 -2.76 -18.23
C HIS A 99 -28.83 -1.87 -17.48
N THR A 100 -29.75 -1.22 -18.20
CA THR A 100 -30.85 -0.50 -17.55
C THR A 100 -31.90 -1.49 -17.06
N ALA A 101 -32.28 -1.39 -15.78
CA ALA A 101 -33.33 -2.23 -15.22
C ALA A 101 -34.67 -1.94 -15.92
N GLY A 102 -35.31 -2.97 -16.47
CA GLY A 102 -36.64 -2.89 -17.06
C GLY A 102 -36.74 -3.13 -18.57
N ASN A 103 -35.64 -3.44 -19.27
CA ASN A 103 -35.63 -3.72 -20.72
C ASN A 103 -36.21 -2.58 -21.60
N THR A 104 -36.39 -1.39 -21.03
CA THR A 104 -37.04 -0.23 -21.68
C THR A 104 -36.07 0.58 -22.53
N LYS A 105 -34.76 0.36 -22.39
CA LYS A 105 -33.71 1.01 -23.19
C LYS A 105 -32.68 -0.03 -23.66
N PRO A 106 -32.07 0.17 -24.84
CA PRO A 106 -30.96 -0.65 -25.29
C PRO A 106 -29.78 -0.55 -24.30
N VAL A 107 -28.93 -1.58 -24.27
CA VAL A 107 -27.71 -1.62 -23.46
C VAL A 107 -26.82 -0.44 -23.85
N ASP A 108 -26.41 0.35 -22.86
CA ASP A 108 -25.48 1.45 -23.05
C ASP A 108 -24.05 0.95 -22.83
N VAL A 109 -23.17 1.22 -23.79
CA VAL A 109 -21.80 0.69 -23.80
C VAL A 109 -20.81 1.84 -23.86
N ASP A 110 -20.07 2.05 -22.77
CA ASP A 110 -18.88 2.89 -22.76
C ASP A 110 -17.70 2.10 -23.35
N TYR A 111 -17.43 2.35 -24.62
CA TYR A 111 -16.33 1.71 -25.35
C TYR A 111 -14.95 2.00 -24.74
N THR A 112 -14.76 3.16 -24.13
CA THR A 112 -13.48 3.56 -23.52
C THR A 112 -13.24 2.80 -22.22
N GLN A 113 -14.26 2.70 -21.36
CA GLN A 113 -14.20 1.87 -20.16
C GLN A 113 -14.08 0.38 -20.51
N MET A 114 -14.85 -0.10 -21.50
CA MET A 114 -14.79 -1.49 -21.95
C MET A 114 -13.40 -1.88 -22.47
N ALA A 115 -12.78 -1.05 -23.30
CA ALA A 115 -11.41 -1.29 -23.79
C ALA A 115 -10.39 -1.33 -22.65
N THR A 116 -10.61 -0.55 -21.59
CA THR A 116 -9.75 -0.52 -20.41
C THR A 116 -9.93 -1.79 -19.56
N ALA A 117 -11.17 -2.21 -19.32
CA ALA A 117 -11.49 -3.46 -18.64
C ALA A 117 -10.94 -4.68 -19.41
N GLN A 118 -10.97 -4.66 -20.74
CA GLN A 118 -10.35 -5.71 -21.57
C GLN A 118 -8.84 -5.82 -21.36
N LYS A 119 -8.12 -4.71 -21.16
CA LYS A 119 -6.69 -4.75 -20.83
C LYS A 119 -6.43 -5.43 -19.49
N LEU A 120 -7.33 -5.28 -18.52
CA LEU A 120 -7.22 -5.95 -17.22
C LEU A 120 -7.36 -7.48 -17.31
N LEU A 121 -8.00 -8.01 -18.35
CA LEU A 121 -8.06 -9.46 -18.60
C LEU A 121 -6.67 -10.08 -18.78
N LEU A 122 -5.65 -9.30 -19.18
CA LEU A 122 -4.26 -9.76 -19.24
C LEU A 122 -3.74 -10.22 -17.88
N PHE A 123 -4.34 -9.76 -16.78
CA PHE A 123 -3.98 -10.13 -15.41
C PHE A 123 -4.79 -11.31 -14.86
N TRP A 124 -5.73 -11.88 -15.64
CA TRP A 124 -6.44 -13.08 -15.22
C TRP A 124 -5.50 -14.28 -15.20
N ARG A 125 -5.41 -14.93 -14.02
CA ARG A 125 -4.46 -16.03 -13.73
C ARG A 125 -2.98 -15.68 -13.95
N LYS A 126 -2.67 -14.40 -14.19
CA LYS A 126 -1.32 -13.86 -14.44
C LYS A 126 -1.18 -12.55 -13.66
N PRO A 127 -1.03 -12.62 -12.33
CA PRO A 127 -1.04 -11.44 -11.50
C PRO A 127 0.12 -10.50 -11.85
N ALA A 128 -0.17 -9.22 -11.99
CA ALA A 128 0.86 -8.21 -12.16
C ALA A 128 1.48 -7.90 -10.81
N ARG A 129 2.81 -7.95 -10.73
CA ARG A 129 3.56 -7.71 -9.49
C ARG A 129 4.64 -6.69 -9.72
N LYS A 130 4.75 -5.74 -8.79
CA LYS A 130 5.83 -4.77 -8.74
C LYS A 130 6.46 -4.77 -7.36
N CYS A 131 7.79 -4.82 -7.31
CA CYS A 131 8.57 -4.75 -6.08
C CYS A 131 9.54 -3.57 -6.17
N TRP A 132 9.61 -2.74 -5.13
CA TRP A 132 10.52 -1.61 -5.07
C TRP A 132 10.85 -1.22 -3.63
N TRP A 133 11.80 -0.31 -3.48
CA TRP A 133 12.12 0.33 -2.21
C TRP A 133 11.59 1.75 -2.19
N ASP A 134 10.90 2.13 -1.12
CA ASP A 134 10.40 3.47 -0.86
C ASP A 134 11.12 4.02 0.37
N GLY A 135 11.77 5.17 0.20
CA GLY A 135 12.51 5.88 1.25
C GLY A 135 11.76 7.15 1.63
N ILE A 136 11.39 7.27 2.90
CA ILE A 136 10.57 8.37 3.41
C ILE A 136 11.24 8.98 4.65
N GLU A 137 11.24 10.30 4.75
CA GLU A 137 11.63 10.98 5.99
C GLU A 137 10.40 11.08 6.87
N VAL A 138 10.54 10.62 8.11
CA VAL A 138 9.47 10.62 9.11
C VAL A 138 9.88 11.58 10.21
N ASP A 139 9.00 12.51 10.52
CA ASP A 139 9.08 13.39 11.68
C ASP A 139 7.89 13.08 12.58
N LEU A 140 8.16 12.54 13.76
CA LEU A 140 7.14 12.21 14.75
C LEU A 140 7.19 13.26 15.87
N PRO A 141 6.08 13.97 16.12
CA PRO A 141 6.02 14.94 17.20
C PRO A 141 6.14 14.25 18.55
N ALA A 142 6.51 15.01 19.58
CA ALA A 142 6.52 14.51 20.96
C ALA A 142 5.10 14.08 21.38
N GLN A 143 4.95 12.83 21.82
CA GLN A 143 3.71 12.26 22.34
C GLN A 143 4.00 11.36 23.54
N ASP A 144 3.07 11.31 24.51
CA ASP A 144 3.11 10.40 25.66
C ASP A 144 4.45 10.37 26.42
N GLY A 145 5.03 11.54 26.66
CA GLY A 145 6.30 11.68 27.39
C GLY A 145 7.55 11.28 26.60
N ARG A 146 7.41 10.92 25.31
CA ARG A 146 8.53 10.67 24.40
C ARG A 146 8.91 11.95 23.66
N SER A 147 10.21 12.17 23.47
CA SER A 147 10.73 13.28 22.66
C SER A 147 10.35 13.14 21.19
N SER A 148 10.33 14.26 20.47
CA SER A 148 10.19 14.25 19.01
C SER A 148 11.30 13.44 18.37
N ARG A 149 10.98 12.69 17.30
CA ARG A 149 11.94 11.82 16.62
C ARG A 149 11.87 12.04 15.11
N GLN A 150 13.04 12.22 14.53
CA GLN A 150 13.21 12.26 13.09
C GLN A 150 14.06 11.08 12.64
N PHE A 151 13.57 10.32 11.65
CA PHE A 151 14.32 9.21 11.10
C PHE A 151 13.95 8.94 9.64
N LYS A 152 14.88 8.32 8.92
CA LYS A 152 14.65 7.85 7.55
C LYS A 152 14.13 6.43 7.57
N LEU A 153 12.93 6.23 7.07
CA LEU A 153 12.28 4.92 6.98
C LEU A 153 12.40 4.37 5.55
N TRP A 154 12.93 3.16 5.43
CA TRP A 154 12.99 2.42 4.18
C TRP A 154 12.05 1.22 4.22
N ALA A 155 11.09 1.21 3.31
CA ALA A 155 10.11 0.13 3.19
C ALA A 155 10.30 -0.61 1.85
N ARG A 156 10.41 -1.94 1.90
CA ARG A 156 10.29 -2.78 0.71
C ARG A 156 8.81 -2.96 0.43
N ARG A 157 8.34 -2.44 -0.69
CA ARG A 157 6.94 -2.55 -1.11
C ARG A 157 6.81 -3.64 -2.17
N VAL A 158 5.73 -4.41 -2.04
CA VAL A 158 5.27 -5.35 -3.05
C VAL A 158 3.82 -4.98 -3.32
N TRP A 159 3.51 -4.65 -4.56
CA TRP A 159 2.16 -4.34 -5.00
C TRP A 159 1.74 -5.35 -6.06
N THR A 160 0.58 -5.96 -5.85
CA THR A 160 0.08 -7.04 -6.68
C THR A 160 -1.34 -6.70 -7.13
N LEU A 161 -1.59 -6.83 -8.43
CA LEU A 161 -2.92 -6.75 -9.03
C LEU A 161 -3.31 -8.13 -9.56
N GLU A 162 -4.45 -8.62 -9.10
CA GLU A 162 -5.03 -9.88 -9.56
C GLU A 162 -6.46 -9.63 -10.03
N LEU A 163 -6.83 -10.24 -11.14
CA LEU A 163 -8.22 -10.26 -11.61
C LEU A 163 -8.85 -11.60 -11.29
N SER A 164 -9.99 -11.57 -10.59
CA SER A 164 -10.83 -12.73 -10.34
C SER A 164 -12.09 -12.69 -11.20
N LEU A 165 -12.48 -13.83 -11.76
CA LEU A 165 -13.78 -14.05 -12.38
C LEU A 165 -14.54 -15.01 -11.48
N VAL A 166 -15.66 -14.56 -10.92
CA VAL A 166 -16.53 -15.32 -10.01
C VAL A 166 -17.79 -15.70 -10.76
#